data_AF-A0A7W9BGI0-F1
#
_entry.id   AF-A0A7W9BGI0-F1
#
_cell.length_a   1.000
_cell.length_b   1.000
_cell.length_c   1.000
_cell.angle_alpha   90.00
_cell.angle_beta   90.00
_cell.angle_gamma   90.00
#
_symmetry.space_group_name_H-M   'P 1'
#
loop_
_entity.id
_entity.type
_entity.pdbx_description
1 polymer ?
#
loop_
_entity_poly.entity_id
_entity_poly.type
_entity_poly.pdbx_seq_one_letter_code
_entity_poly.pdbx_strand_id
1 'polypeptide(L)'
;MQVWKHAPGGLSVLAIAGAVVLAATDVEYAVAAGPLLEINFISPVSGASRPWHSQVAYSIAAVYDGKSTKFGELEPNAVVLEARYVPDVAVAAQLGHELPDALVTISQSNCAGCHDFNARGAGPSYAAIGARYAGKSGAAAAIAANIVRGSSGVWGASAMPPHPDVSAAQARAVAEWIISHGNDAAVQYGVGTTGNFRMIPVGRPGPRAGIVATAFYAGPLKAGDTRRTGAGADRIIVTGAAHP
;
A
#
# COMPACT_ATOMS: atom_id res chain seq x y z
N MET A 1 -74.84 -29.27 -27.54
CA MET A 1 -74.94 -30.75 -27.49
C MET A 1 -73.55 -31.28 -27.81
N GLN A 2 -72.66 -31.55 -26.83
CA GLN A 2 -72.63 -32.76 -25.99
C GLN A 2 -72.89 -34.03 -26.83
N VAL A 3 -72.02 -35.04 -26.94
CA VAL A 3 -71.21 -35.69 -25.90
C VAL A 3 -70.04 -36.50 -26.50
N TRP A 4 -68.84 -36.30 -25.94
CA TRP A 4 -67.79 -37.23 -25.50
C TRP A 4 -67.73 -38.69 -26.00
N LYS A 5 -66.50 -39.18 -26.26
CA LYS A 5 -65.67 -39.99 -25.31
C LYS A 5 -64.39 -40.48 -26.01
N HIS A 6 -63.21 -40.23 -25.41
CA HIS A 6 -61.92 -40.82 -25.80
C HIS A 6 -61.18 -41.32 -24.56
N ALA A 7 -60.75 -42.58 -24.62
CA ALA A 7 -59.43 -43.11 -24.25
C ALA A 7 -59.38 -44.54 -24.83
N PRO A 8 -58.30 -44.97 -25.52
CA PRO A 8 -57.07 -45.38 -24.82
C PRO A 8 -55.75 -45.17 -25.62
N GLY A 9 -54.61 -45.42 -24.95
CA GLY A 9 -53.28 -45.58 -25.56
C GLY A 9 -52.27 -44.58 -24.99
N GLY A 10 -51.02 -44.92 -24.69
CA GLY A 10 -50.26 -46.16 -24.80
C GLY A 10 -48.85 -45.86 -24.24
N LEU A 11 -48.23 -46.85 -23.61
CA LEU A 11 -46.86 -46.77 -23.13
C LEU A 11 -45.88 -46.70 -24.30
N SER A 12 -44.87 -45.85 -24.18
CA SER A 12 -43.59 -46.02 -24.87
C SER A 12 -42.48 -45.82 -23.84
N VAL A 13 -41.85 -46.94 -23.48
CA VAL A 13 -40.70 -46.99 -22.58
C VAL A 13 -39.45 -46.85 -23.44
N LEU A 14 -38.68 -45.80 -23.21
CA LEU A 14 -37.28 -45.76 -23.62
C LEU A 14 -36.43 -45.91 -22.36
N ALA A 15 -35.86 -47.09 -22.17
CA ALA A 15 -34.89 -47.36 -21.12
C ALA A 15 -33.56 -46.69 -21.49
N ILE A 16 -33.09 -45.77 -20.65
CA ILE A 16 -31.68 -45.38 -20.62
C ILE A 16 -31.22 -45.55 -19.18
N ALA A 17 -30.17 -46.33 -19.02
CA ALA A 17 -29.48 -46.61 -17.78
C ALA A 17 -28.89 -45.35 -17.15
N GLY A 18 -28.78 -45.32 -15.82
CA GLY A 18 -27.78 -44.50 -15.15
C GLY A 18 -28.25 -43.82 -13.87
N ALA A 19 -27.76 -44.34 -12.75
CA ALA A 19 -27.51 -43.66 -11.48
C ALA A 19 -28.67 -42.90 -10.81
N VAL A 20 -29.15 -43.48 -9.70
CA VAL A 20 -29.68 -42.70 -8.58
C VAL A 20 -28.53 -41.85 -8.04
N VAL A 21 -28.52 -40.56 -8.36
CA VAL A 21 -27.71 -39.57 -7.65
C VAL A 21 -28.63 -38.95 -6.61
N LEU A 22 -28.39 -39.24 -5.33
CA LEU A 22 -28.87 -38.37 -4.27
C LEU A 22 -28.21 -37.00 -4.49
N ALA A 23 -28.98 -36.02 -4.94
CA ALA A 23 -28.53 -34.64 -4.88
C ALA A 23 -28.48 -34.23 -3.41
N ALA A 24 -27.31 -34.35 -2.79
CA ALA A 24 -26.99 -33.55 -1.62
C ALA A 24 -27.08 -32.09 -2.08
N THR A 25 -28.02 -31.35 -1.53
CA THR A 25 -28.01 -29.89 -1.65
C THR A 25 -26.81 -29.42 -0.86
N ASP A 26 -25.68 -29.23 -1.52
CA ASP A 26 -24.60 -28.43 -0.97
C ASP A 26 -25.18 -27.03 -0.80
N VAL A 27 -25.53 -26.71 0.44
CA VAL A 27 -25.76 -25.34 0.87
C VAL A 27 -24.41 -24.67 0.72
N GLU A 28 -24.22 -23.90 -0.36
CA GLU A 28 -23.18 -22.89 -0.41
C GLU A 28 -23.37 -21.99 0.80
N TYR A 29 -22.59 -22.24 1.85
CA TYR A 29 -22.31 -21.24 2.85
C TYR A 29 -21.56 -20.14 2.10
N ALA A 30 -22.30 -19.12 1.67
CA ALA A 30 -21.71 -17.84 1.35
C ALA A 30 -20.91 -17.42 2.58
N VAL A 31 -19.60 -17.57 2.53
CA VAL A 31 -18.69 -16.93 3.46
C VAL A 31 -18.97 -15.44 3.31
N ALA A 32 -19.70 -14.88 4.28
CA ALA A 32 -19.92 -13.45 4.36
C ALA A 32 -18.54 -12.80 4.23
N ALA A 33 -18.34 -12.03 3.15
CA ALA A 33 -17.12 -11.27 2.95
C ALA A 33 -16.92 -10.48 4.24
N GLY A 34 -15.85 -10.79 4.98
CA GLY A 34 -15.54 -10.08 6.22
C GLY A 34 -15.48 -8.57 5.97
N PRO A 35 -15.51 -7.76 7.04
CA PRO A 35 -15.49 -6.31 6.90
C PRO A 35 -14.33 -5.90 5.99
N LEU A 36 -14.60 -5.06 4.99
CA LEU A 36 -13.57 -4.54 4.11
C LEU A 36 -12.75 -3.51 4.90
N LEU A 37 -11.44 -3.54 4.72
CA LEU A 37 -10.58 -2.47 5.20
C LEU A 37 -10.79 -1.24 4.31
N GLU A 38 -11.20 -0.15 4.92
CA GLU A 38 -11.38 1.13 4.26
C GLU A 38 -10.23 2.05 4.61
N ILE A 39 -9.64 2.68 3.59
CA ILE A 39 -8.67 3.75 3.75
C ILE A 39 -9.33 5.00 3.16
N ASN A 40 -9.23 6.12 3.87
CA ASN A 40 -9.90 7.35 3.49
C ASN A 40 -8.94 8.51 3.63
N PHE A 41 -8.67 9.21 2.53
CA PHE A 41 -8.15 10.58 2.60
C PHE A 41 -9.22 11.52 3.15
N ILE A 42 -9.03 11.99 4.39
CA ILE A 42 -9.83 13.07 4.97
C ILE A 42 -9.43 14.40 4.31
N SER A 43 -8.13 14.58 4.08
CA SER A 43 -7.60 15.70 3.31
C SER A 43 -6.25 15.33 2.66
N PRO A 44 -5.91 15.96 1.51
CA PRO A 44 -6.80 16.75 0.67
C PRO A 44 -7.81 15.85 -0.08
N VAL A 45 -8.87 16.44 -0.60
CA VAL A 45 -9.81 15.72 -1.48
C VAL A 45 -9.21 15.55 -2.88
N SER A 46 -9.56 14.46 -3.56
CA SER A 46 -9.16 14.24 -4.95
C SER A 46 -9.69 15.34 -5.87
N GLY A 47 -8.89 15.73 -6.85
CA GLY A 47 -9.18 16.85 -7.77
C GLY A 47 -8.73 18.21 -7.25
N ALA A 48 -8.15 18.30 -6.05
CA ALA A 48 -7.56 19.54 -5.56
C ALA A 48 -6.48 20.07 -6.52
N SER A 49 -6.36 21.40 -6.62
CA SER A 49 -5.27 22.05 -7.35
C SER A 49 -4.38 22.83 -6.39
N ARG A 50 -3.06 22.72 -6.59
CA ARG A 50 -2.06 23.33 -5.71
C ARG A 50 -0.92 23.93 -6.53
N PRO A 51 -0.36 25.10 -6.14
CA PRO A 51 0.82 25.63 -6.79
C PRO A 51 1.98 24.63 -6.74
N TRP A 52 2.80 24.58 -7.78
CA TRP A 52 4.07 23.87 -7.71
C TRP A 52 4.94 24.40 -6.57
N HIS A 53 5.79 23.53 -6.03
CA HIS A 53 6.65 23.71 -4.86
C HIS A 53 5.94 23.94 -3.51
N SER A 54 4.61 24.08 -3.51
CA SER A 54 3.81 24.14 -2.29
C SER A 54 3.87 22.83 -1.49
N GLN A 55 3.61 22.93 -0.19
CA GLN A 55 3.34 21.77 0.67
C GLN A 55 1.85 21.46 0.67
N VAL A 56 1.53 20.17 0.68
CA VAL A 56 0.18 19.65 0.77
C VAL A 56 0.12 18.78 2.02
N ALA A 57 -0.57 19.28 3.04
CA ALA A 57 -0.85 18.50 4.24
C ALA A 57 -1.85 17.39 3.91
N TYR A 58 -1.63 16.21 4.49
CA TYR A 58 -2.57 15.09 4.38
C TYR A 58 -3.08 14.66 5.76
N SER A 59 -4.30 14.12 5.76
CA SER A 59 -4.90 13.40 6.87
C SER A 59 -5.62 12.17 6.32
N ILE A 60 -5.28 11.00 6.86
CA ILE A 60 -5.75 9.69 6.41
C ILE A 60 -6.31 8.93 7.60
N ALA A 61 -7.43 8.24 7.42
CA ALA A 61 -7.95 7.28 8.38
C ALA A 61 -8.04 5.90 7.73
N ALA A 62 -7.66 4.87 8.49
CA ALA A 62 -8.02 3.49 8.19
C ALA A 62 -9.14 3.05 9.12
N VAL A 63 -10.09 2.29 8.59
CA VAL A 63 -11.25 1.76 9.32
C VAL A 63 -11.42 0.29 8.96
N TYR A 64 -11.58 -0.54 9.99
CA TYR A 64 -11.81 -1.96 9.82
C TYR A 64 -12.62 -2.51 10.99
N ASP A 65 -13.73 -3.18 10.70
CA ASP A 65 -14.53 -3.88 11.72
C ASP A 65 -14.92 -2.98 12.91
N GLY A 66 -15.35 -1.74 12.60
CA GLY A 66 -15.70 -0.72 13.60
C GLY A 66 -14.51 -0.01 14.27
N LYS A 67 -13.28 -0.52 14.12
CA LYS A 67 -12.06 0.10 14.65
C LYS A 67 -11.50 1.15 13.72
N SER A 68 -10.82 2.16 14.25
CA SER A 68 -10.16 3.18 13.43
C SER A 68 -8.81 3.64 13.96
N THR A 69 -7.94 4.07 13.03
CA THR A 69 -6.72 4.82 13.39
C THR A 69 -7.03 6.17 14.04
N LYS A 70 -8.21 6.74 13.82
CA LYS A 70 -8.63 8.00 14.43
C LYS A 70 -8.71 7.92 15.96
N PHE A 71 -9.06 6.75 16.49
CA PHE A 71 -9.19 6.49 17.92
C PHE A 71 -8.07 5.61 18.47
N GLY A 72 -7.04 5.32 17.66
CA GLY A 72 -5.89 4.50 18.05
C GLY A 72 -6.19 3.00 18.19
N GLU A 73 -7.34 2.53 17.71
CA GLU A 73 -7.72 1.11 17.74
C GLU A 73 -7.03 0.31 16.62
N LEU A 74 -6.58 1.02 15.58
CA LEU A 74 -5.66 0.57 14.55
C LEU A 74 -4.39 1.43 14.62
N GLU A 75 -3.23 0.81 14.42
CA GLU A 75 -1.93 1.48 14.53
C GLU A 75 -1.77 2.65 13.53
N PRO A 76 -1.70 3.91 13.98
CA PRO A 76 -1.60 5.06 13.06
C PRO A 76 -0.32 5.04 12.21
N ASN A 77 0.78 4.58 12.78
CA ASN A 77 2.07 4.47 12.10
C ASN A 77 2.11 3.32 11.07
N ALA A 78 1.07 2.49 10.98
CA ALA A 78 0.97 1.50 9.94
C ALA A 78 0.32 2.05 8.65
N VAL A 79 -0.11 3.31 8.64
CA VAL A 79 -0.51 3.99 7.41
C VAL A 79 0.73 4.42 6.63
N VAL A 80 0.78 4.10 5.34
CA VAL A 80 1.87 4.49 4.43
C VAL A 80 1.29 5.32 3.28
N LEU A 81 1.93 6.44 2.99
CA LEU A 81 1.62 7.30 1.86
C LEU A 81 2.70 7.13 0.78
N GLU A 82 2.29 6.92 -0.47
CA GLU A 82 3.10 7.13 -1.67
C GLU A 82 2.51 8.30 -2.48
N ALA A 83 3.24 9.41 -2.60
CA ALA A 83 2.88 10.57 -3.41
C ALA A 83 3.81 10.65 -4.64
N ARG A 84 3.28 10.28 -5.81
CA ARG A 84 4.03 10.17 -7.06
C ARG A 84 3.71 11.31 -8.01
N TYR A 85 4.74 12.01 -8.48
CA TYR A 85 4.63 12.91 -9.63
C TYR A 85 4.33 12.11 -10.89
N VAL A 86 3.36 12.59 -11.64
CA VAL A 86 3.04 12.11 -12.99
C VAL A 86 2.99 13.30 -13.96
N PRO A 87 3.55 13.15 -15.18
CA PRO A 87 3.46 14.19 -16.20
C PRO A 87 2.03 14.37 -16.74
N ASP A 88 1.17 13.38 -16.51
CA ASP A 88 -0.24 13.36 -16.88
C ASP A 88 -1.05 12.56 -15.86
N VAL A 89 -1.97 13.19 -15.15
CA VAL A 89 -2.82 12.52 -14.15
C VAL A 89 -3.74 11.45 -14.73
N ALA A 90 -3.93 11.40 -16.05
CA ALA A 90 -4.69 10.33 -16.70
C ALA A 90 -4.07 8.94 -16.49
N VAL A 91 -2.77 8.86 -16.19
CA VAL A 91 -2.10 7.57 -15.89
C VAL A 91 -2.43 7.04 -14.49
N ALA A 92 -3.16 7.79 -13.67
CA ALA A 92 -3.45 7.42 -12.29
C ALA A 92 -4.09 6.04 -12.16
N ALA A 93 -4.97 5.62 -13.09
CA ALA A 93 -5.59 4.30 -13.05
C ALA A 93 -4.63 3.14 -13.39
N GLN A 94 -3.48 3.44 -14.01
CA GLN A 94 -2.48 2.46 -14.45
C GLN A 94 -1.38 2.23 -13.40
N LEU A 95 -1.24 3.14 -12.44
CA LEU A 95 -0.27 2.98 -11.36
C LEU A 95 -0.69 1.82 -10.46
N GLY A 96 0.28 0.95 -10.14
CA GLY A 96 0.11 -0.17 -9.23
C GLY A 96 -0.50 0.25 -7.88
N HIS A 97 -1.15 -0.71 -7.23
CA HIS A 97 -1.83 -0.52 -5.95
C HIS A 97 -1.26 -1.44 -4.85
N GLU A 98 -0.05 -1.95 -5.04
CA GLU A 98 0.59 -2.84 -4.08
C GLU A 98 1.67 -2.08 -3.32
N LEU A 99 1.64 -2.17 -2.00
CA LEU A 99 2.68 -1.61 -1.16
C LEU A 99 3.86 -2.58 -1.11
N PRO A 100 5.09 -2.15 -1.47
CA PRO A 100 6.28 -2.98 -1.34
C PRO A 100 6.48 -3.51 0.10
N ASP A 101 6.89 -4.77 0.24
CA ASP A 101 7.21 -5.41 1.53
C ASP A 101 8.21 -4.62 2.39
N ALA A 102 9.12 -3.90 1.72
CA ALA A 102 10.05 -2.98 2.36
C ALA A 102 9.35 -1.87 3.13
N LEU A 103 8.32 -1.25 2.54
CA LEU A 103 7.56 -0.18 3.16
C LEU A 103 6.67 -0.69 4.29
N VAL A 104 6.13 -1.91 4.16
CA VAL A 104 5.44 -2.59 5.26
C VAL A 104 6.40 -2.78 6.44
N THR A 105 7.60 -3.29 6.18
CA THR A 105 8.63 -3.51 7.21
C THR A 105 9.00 -2.18 7.88
N ILE A 106 9.23 -1.12 7.10
CA ILE A 106 9.57 0.21 7.61
C ILE A 106 8.46 0.76 8.51
N SER A 107 7.19 0.66 8.09
CA SER A 107 6.05 1.20 8.85
C SER A 107 5.73 0.42 10.11
N GLN A 108 5.93 -0.91 10.09
CA GLN A 108 5.69 -1.78 11.24
C GLN A 108 6.86 -1.81 12.25
N SER A 109 8.01 -1.25 11.88
CA SER A 109 9.20 -1.23 12.73
C SER A 109 9.47 0.17 13.27
N ASN A 110 10.43 0.29 14.17
CA ASN A 110 10.86 1.59 14.73
C ASN A 110 11.74 2.43 13.77
N CYS A 111 11.82 2.07 12.48
CA CYS A 111 12.72 2.74 11.54
C CYS A 111 12.38 4.22 11.35
N ALA A 112 11.09 4.54 11.24
CA ALA A 112 10.58 5.90 11.07
C ALA A 112 10.87 6.84 12.26
N GLY A 113 11.24 6.30 13.43
CA GLY A 113 11.64 7.11 14.59
C GLY A 113 13.03 7.75 14.45
N CYS A 114 13.88 7.22 13.57
CA CYS A 114 15.25 7.72 13.37
C CYS A 114 15.58 8.07 11.92
N HIS A 115 14.88 7.47 10.97
CA HIS A 115 15.03 7.69 9.54
C HIS A 115 13.79 8.34 8.97
N ASP A 116 14.00 9.38 8.15
CA ASP A 116 12.96 9.96 7.30
C ASP A 116 13.27 9.59 5.84
N PHE A 117 12.25 9.65 4.98
CA PHE A 117 12.44 9.34 3.56
C PHE A 117 13.38 10.31 2.86
N ASN A 118 13.27 11.60 3.16
CA ASN A 118 13.96 12.66 2.42
C ASN A 118 14.81 13.56 3.33
N ALA A 119 14.47 13.69 4.61
CA ALA A 119 15.18 14.53 5.57
C ALA A 119 16.16 13.75 6.46
N ARG A 120 17.22 14.42 6.92
CA ARG A 120 18.11 13.83 7.93
C ARG A 120 17.43 13.92 9.30
N GLY A 121 17.33 12.80 10.01
CA GLY A 121 16.91 12.72 11.40
C GLY A 121 18.09 12.37 12.31
N ALA A 122 17.85 11.46 13.27
CA ALA A 122 18.93 10.85 14.05
C ALA A 122 19.84 9.99 13.16
N GLY A 123 19.24 9.31 12.16
CA GLY A 123 19.90 8.61 11.06
C GLY A 123 19.85 9.40 9.75
N PRO A 124 20.58 8.94 8.71
CA PRO A 124 20.47 9.49 7.35
C PRO A 124 19.08 9.22 6.75
N SER A 125 18.67 10.05 5.79
CA SER A 125 17.44 9.77 5.03
C SER A 125 17.59 8.53 4.15
N TYR A 126 16.48 7.85 3.84
CA TYR A 126 16.49 6.76 2.87
C TYR A 126 16.99 7.23 1.50
N ALA A 127 16.67 8.46 1.09
CA ALA A 127 17.23 9.09 -0.11
C ALA A 127 18.75 9.21 -0.07
N ALA A 128 19.32 9.68 1.05
CA ALA A 128 20.77 9.79 1.18
C ALA A 128 21.45 8.41 1.14
N ILE A 129 20.86 7.39 1.77
CA ILE A 129 21.38 6.02 1.71
C ILE A 129 21.31 5.52 0.26
N GLY A 130 20.16 5.62 -0.40
CA GLY A 130 19.97 5.22 -1.79
C GLY A 130 20.98 5.87 -2.71
N ALA A 131 21.14 7.20 -2.63
CA ALA A 131 22.11 7.96 -3.41
C ALA A 131 23.57 7.52 -3.16
N ARG A 132 23.96 7.28 -1.89
CA ARG A 132 25.33 6.84 -1.56
C ARG A 132 25.65 5.44 -2.08
N TYR A 133 24.65 4.56 -2.15
CA TYR A 133 24.83 3.14 -2.47
C TYR A 133 24.36 2.75 -3.88
N ALA A 134 23.79 3.67 -4.64
CA ALA A 134 23.37 3.47 -6.02
C ALA A 134 24.52 2.89 -6.89
N GLY A 135 24.21 1.85 -7.65
CA GLY A 135 25.16 1.19 -8.57
C GLY A 135 26.28 0.38 -7.92
N LYS A 136 26.34 0.29 -6.58
CA LYS A 136 27.41 -0.46 -5.89
C LYS A 136 27.05 -1.94 -5.73
N SER A 137 27.88 -2.82 -6.28
CA SER A 137 27.75 -4.26 -6.09
C SER A 137 27.80 -4.65 -4.61
N GLY A 138 26.90 -5.50 -4.16
CA GLY A 138 26.85 -5.98 -2.76
C GLY A 138 26.30 -4.96 -1.75
N ALA A 139 25.90 -3.76 -2.18
CA ALA A 139 25.37 -2.74 -1.28
C ALA A 139 24.12 -3.18 -0.52
N ALA A 140 23.20 -3.88 -1.19
CA ALA A 140 21.98 -4.39 -0.54
C ALA A 140 22.32 -5.34 0.62
N ALA A 141 23.28 -6.24 0.43
CA ALA A 141 23.72 -7.16 1.48
C ALA A 141 24.39 -6.42 2.65
N ALA A 142 25.20 -5.40 2.35
CA ALA A 142 25.84 -4.58 3.39
C ALA A 142 24.82 -3.77 4.21
N ILE A 143 23.83 -3.15 3.56
CA ILE A 143 22.77 -2.41 4.24
C ILE A 143 21.90 -3.36 5.08
N ALA A 144 21.49 -4.50 4.52
CA ALA A 144 20.70 -5.51 5.25
C ALA A 144 21.44 -6.01 6.50
N ALA A 145 22.75 -6.26 6.38
CA ALA A 145 23.60 -6.65 7.48
C ALA A 145 23.68 -5.57 8.59
N ASN A 146 23.75 -4.30 8.19
CA ASN A 146 23.70 -3.16 9.11
C ASN A 146 22.34 -3.03 9.82
N ILE A 147 21.22 -3.29 9.12
CA ILE A 147 19.88 -3.30 9.73
C ILE A 147 19.83 -4.34 10.86
N VAL A 148 20.25 -5.57 10.59
CA VAL A 148 20.16 -6.66 11.57
C VAL A 148 21.13 -6.46 12.75
N ARG A 149 22.37 -6.03 12.48
CA ARG A 149 23.44 -5.98 13.49
C ARG A 149 23.69 -4.59 14.09
N GLY A 150 22.98 -3.58 13.61
CA GLY A 150 23.30 -2.19 13.89
C GLY A 150 24.48 -1.68 13.05
N SER A 151 24.72 -0.37 13.14
CA SER A 151 25.77 0.32 12.38
C SER A 151 26.29 1.52 13.16
N SER A 152 27.59 1.78 13.09
CA SER A 152 28.22 2.97 13.69
C SER A 152 29.32 3.54 12.78
N GLY A 153 29.62 4.83 12.90
CA GLY A 153 30.73 5.49 12.20
C GLY A 153 30.54 5.77 10.70
N VAL A 154 29.59 5.10 10.03
CA VAL A 154 29.38 5.26 8.57
C VAL A 154 28.74 6.61 8.21
N TRP A 155 27.87 7.15 9.08
CA TRP A 155 27.05 8.35 8.84
C TRP A 155 27.28 9.49 9.86
N GLY A 156 28.36 9.37 10.64
CA GLY A 156 28.70 10.26 11.74
C GLY A 156 28.75 9.51 13.08
N ALA A 157 28.63 10.26 14.17
CA ALA A 157 28.72 9.72 15.53
C ALA A 157 27.49 8.90 15.96
N SER A 158 26.32 9.13 15.34
CA SER A 158 25.10 8.37 15.63
C SER A 158 25.27 6.90 15.27
N ALA A 159 25.00 6.02 16.23
CA ALA A 159 24.92 4.58 16.02
C ALA A 159 23.45 4.16 15.84
N MET A 160 23.19 3.32 14.85
CA MET A 160 21.93 2.61 14.68
C MET A 160 21.99 1.32 15.50
N PRO A 161 21.10 1.09 16.48
CA PRO A 161 21.03 -0.16 17.23
C PRO A 161 20.71 -1.37 16.32
N PRO A 162 20.99 -2.60 16.75
CA PRO A 162 20.51 -3.81 16.07
C PRO A 162 18.98 -3.88 16.07
N HIS A 163 18.40 -4.41 14.98
CA HIS A 163 16.96 -4.67 14.86
C HIS A 163 16.70 -6.20 14.82
N PRO A 164 16.71 -6.90 15.96
CA PRO A 164 16.58 -8.37 16.00
C PRO A 164 15.21 -8.87 15.53
N ASP A 165 14.17 -8.03 15.60
CA ASP A 165 12.81 -8.37 15.18
C ASP A 165 12.62 -8.29 13.64
N VAL A 166 13.62 -7.77 12.92
CA VAL A 166 13.62 -7.70 11.45
C VAL A 166 14.38 -8.91 10.90
N SER A 167 13.67 -9.81 10.22
CA SER A 167 14.30 -10.98 9.60
C SER A 167 15.28 -10.60 8.49
N ALA A 168 16.23 -11.48 8.18
CA ALA A 168 17.19 -11.26 7.11
C ALA A 168 16.53 -10.99 5.74
N ALA A 169 15.40 -11.63 5.44
CA ALA A 169 14.64 -11.39 4.22
C ALA A 169 14.03 -9.99 4.19
N GLN A 170 13.43 -9.54 5.29
CA GLN A 170 12.89 -8.18 5.42
C GLN A 170 13.98 -7.12 5.32
N ALA A 171 15.10 -7.30 6.03
CA ALA A 171 16.24 -6.40 5.96
C ALA A 171 16.78 -6.28 4.54
N ARG A 172 16.81 -7.39 3.80
CA ARG A 172 17.19 -7.41 2.39
C ARG A 172 16.20 -6.66 1.50
N ALA A 173 14.90 -6.91 1.65
CA ALA A 173 13.86 -6.20 0.89
C ALA A 173 13.94 -4.68 1.13
N VAL A 174 14.11 -4.25 2.39
CA VAL A 174 14.33 -2.84 2.74
C VAL A 174 15.58 -2.28 2.07
N ALA A 175 16.70 -2.99 2.13
CA ALA A 175 17.94 -2.54 1.52
C ALA A 175 17.86 -2.39 0.00
N GLU A 176 17.24 -3.36 -0.69
CA GLU A 176 17.03 -3.33 -2.14
C GLU A 176 16.07 -2.20 -2.54
N TRP A 177 15.01 -2.00 -1.76
CA TRP A 177 14.09 -0.90 -1.96
C TRP A 177 14.77 0.47 -1.78
N ILE A 178 15.57 0.66 -0.71
CA ILE A 178 16.30 1.92 -0.47
C ILE A 178 17.21 2.26 -1.65
N ILE A 179 17.96 1.29 -2.17
CA ILE A 179 18.87 1.50 -3.30
C ILE A 179 18.11 1.88 -4.57
N SER A 180 16.95 1.26 -4.80
CA SER A 180 16.22 1.39 -6.06
C SER A 180 15.27 2.60 -6.07
N HIS A 181 14.65 2.91 -4.92
CA HIS A 181 13.55 3.88 -4.81
C HIS A 181 13.82 4.99 -3.80
N GLY A 182 14.77 4.81 -2.88
CA GLY A 182 15.00 5.76 -1.80
C GLY A 182 15.29 7.17 -2.31
N ASN A 183 15.97 7.29 -3.46
CA ASN A 183 16.32 8.57 -4.10
C ASN A 183 15.52 8.81 -5.41
N ASP A 184 14.34 8.22 -5.57
CA ASP A 184 13.48 8.51 -6.71
C ASP A 184 12.85 9.90 -6.57
N ALA A 185 13.29 10.86 -7.39
CA ALA A 185 12.79 12.23 -7.37
C ALA A 185 11.31 12.36 -7.74
N ALA A 186 10.71 11.34 -8.36
CA ALA A 186 9.30 11.33 -8.70
C ALA A 186 8.40 10.91 -7.54
N VAL A 187 8.95 10.36 -6.45
CA VAL A 187 8.13 9.74 -5.40
C VAL A 187 8.51 10.27 -4.02
N GLN A 188 7.49 10.65 -3.28
CA GLN A 188 7.61 11.02 -1.87
C GLN A 188 6.83 10.01 -1.04
N TYR A 189 7.46 9.51 0.02
CA TYR A 189 6.85 8.56 0.92
C TYR A 189 6.60 9.21 2.28
N GLY A 190 5.56 8.73 2.97
CA GLY A 190 5.23 9.14 4.33
C GLY A 190 4.72 7.95 5.15
N VAL A 191 4.92 8.00 6.45
CA VAL A 191 4.38 7.04 7.42
C VAL A 191 3.56 7.80 8.45
N GLY A 192 2.41 7.26 8.82
CA GLY A 192 1.47 7.88 9.76
C GLY A 192 0.21 8.41 9.10
N THR A 193 -0.77 8.74 9.94
CA THR A 193 -2.09 9.25 9.52
C THR A 193 -2.07 10.72 9.11
N THR A 194 -1.01 11.47 9.44
CA THR A 194 -0.86 12.87 9.05
C THR A 194 0.56 13.17 8.62
N GLY A 195 0.73 14.22 7.83
CA GLY A 195 2.03 14.68 7.37
C GLY A 195 1.89 15.65 6.21
N ASN A 196 2.95 15.78 5.42
CA ASN A 196 2.95 16.60 4.21
C ASN A 196 3.70 15.90 3.08
N PHE A 197 3.24 16.12 1.85
CA PHE A 197 4.04 15.91 0.65
C PHE A 197 4.15 17.24 -0.10
N ARG A 198 5.11 17.36 -1.00
CA ARG A 198 5.35 18.58 -1.77
C ARG A 198 4.88 18.40 -3.21
N MET A 199 4.38 19.48 -3.80
CA MET A 199 4.13 19.54 -5.24
C MET A 199 5.47 19.74 -5.98
N ILE A 200 6.32 18.72 -6.07
CA ILE A 200 7.61 18.81 -6.77
C ILE A 200 7.45 18.13 -8.14
N PRO A 201 7.58 18.88 -9.25
CA PRO A 201 7.57 18.27 -10.57
C PRO A 201 8.93 17.64 -10.91
N VAL A 202 8.91 16.55 -11.68
CA VAL A 202 10.12 16.06 -12.35
C VAL A 202 10.22 16.70 -13.73
N GLY A 203 11.19 17.59 -13.88
CA GLY A 203 11.34 18.42 -15.07
C GLY A 203 10.28 19.53 -15.15
N ARG A 204 10.03 20.04 -16.37
CA ARG A 204 9.02 21.09 -16.60
C ARG A 204 7.62 20.46 -16.64
N PRO A 205 6.71 20.79 -15.71
CA PRO A 205 5.38 20.18 -15.69
C PRO A 205 4.51 20.69 -16.85
N GLY A 206 3.75 19.78 -17.45
CA GLY A 206 2.70 20.10 -18.41
C GLY A 206 1.38 20.48 -17.72
N PRO A 207 0.35 20.89 -18.48
CA PRO A 207 -0.94 21.34 -17.93
C PRO A 207 -1.76 20.23 -17.28
N ARG A 208 -1.42 18.96 -17.54
CA ARG A 208 -2.07 17.78 -16.94
C ARG A 208 -1.20 17.11 -15.87
N ALA A 209 -0.06 17.69 -15.54
CA ALA A 209 0.84 17.12 -14.55
C ALA A 209 0.29 17.31 -13.13
N GLY A 210 0.62 16.37 -12.25
CA GLY A 210 0.15 16.39 -10.88
C GLY A 210 0.84 15.36 -10.02
N ILE A 211 0.32 15.19 -8.81
CA ILE A 211 0.70 14.16 -7.86
C ILE A 211 -0.46 13.18 -7.73
N VAL A 212 -0.18 11.89 -7.93
CA VAL A 212 -1.08 10.81 -7.55
C VAL A 212 -0.62 10.31 -6.19
N ALA A 213 -1.43 10.55 -5.17
CA ALA A 213 -1.14 10.11 -3.81
C ALA A 213 -1.99 8.88 -3.48
N THR A 214 -1.32 7.78 -3.12
CA THR A 214 -1.96 6.52 -2.73
C THR A 214 -1.62 6.23 -1.28
N ALA A 215 -2.64 5.96 -0.47
CA ALA A 215 -2.49 5.59 0.93
C ALA A 215 -2.79 4.11 1.12
N PHE A 216 -2.01 3.47 1.99
CA PHE A 216 -2.08 2.05 2.31
C PHE A 216 -2.13 1.86 3.81
N TYR A 217 -2.67 0.73 4.26
CA TYR A 217 -2.56 0.30 5.64
C TYR A 217 -1.79 -1.02 5.67
N ALA A 218 -0.65 -0.98 6.34
CA ALA A 218 0.30 -2.07 6.42
C ALA A 218 0.21 -2.80 7.76
N GLY A 219 -0.71 -2.44 8.66
CA GLY A 219 -0.75 -2.94 10.02
C GLY A 219 -1.57 -4.23 10.17
N PRO A 220 -1.43 -4.94 11.29
CA PRO A 220 -2.31 -6.05 11.62
C PRO A 220 -3.75 -5.55 11.85
N LEU A 221 -4.74 -6.18 11.21
CA LEU A 221 -6.15 -5.81 11.37
C LEU A 221 -6.80 -6.50 12.57
N LYS A 222 -6.26 -7.65 12.98
CA LYS A 222 -6.68 -8.43 14.15
C LYS A 222 -5.46 -8.93 14.90
N ALA A 223 -5.61 -9.25 16.18
CA ALA A 223 -4.55 -9.89 16.95
C ALA A 223 -4.16 -11.22 16.28
N GLY A 224 -2.86 -11.44 16.06
CA GLY A 224 -2.34 -12.62 15.35
C GLY A 224 -2.45 -12.55 13.82
N ASP A 225 -2.93 -11.43 13.26
CA ASP A 225 -2.91 -11.20 11.82
C ASP A 225 -1.45 -11.04 11.35
N THR A 226 -1.04 -11.95 10.47
CA THR A 226 0.29 -11.95 9.85
C THR A 226 0.26 -11.45 8.41
N ARG A 227 -0.87 -10.91 7.95
CA ARG A 227 -0.94 -10.25 6.64
C ARG A 227 0.10 -9.13 6.61
N ARG A 228 1.18 -9.38 5.86
CA ARG A 228 2.29 -8.46 5.61
C ARG A 228 2.13 -7.70 4.30
N THR A 229 0.97 -7.80 3.66
CA THR A 229 0.66 -7.09 2.43
C THR A 229 -0.03 -5.80 2.81
N GLY A 230 0.43 -4.65 2.31
CA GLY A 230 -0.36 -3.42 2.39
C GLY A 230 -1.72 -3.67 1.78
N ALA A 231 -2.74 -3.76 2.63
CA ALA A 231 -4.10 -4.11 2.24
C ALA A 231 -4.93 -2.85 2.25
N GLY A 232 -5.89 -2.78 1.33
CA GLY A 232 -6.66 -1.55 1.10
C GLY A 232 -5.78 -0.45 0.51
N ALA A 233 -6.31 0.27 -0.46
CA ALA A 233 -5.67 1.46 -0.96
C ALA A 233 -6.74 2.50 -1.27
N ASP A 234 -6.45 3.75 -0.91
CA ASP A 234 -7.21 4.90 -1.42
C ASP A 234 -6.26 5.81 -2.18
N ARG A 235 -6.79 6.48 -3.20
CA ARG A 235 -6.00 7.27 -4.14
C ARG A 235 -6.67 8.60 -4.41
N ILE A 236 -5.88 9.65 -4.29
CA ILE A 236 -6.28 11.00 -4.67
C ILE A 236 -5.35 11.55 -5.75
N ILE A 237 -5.90 12.49 -6.52
CA ILE A 237 -5.14 13.25 -7.52
C ILE A 237 -5.08 14.70 -7.06
N VAL A 238 -3.88 15.27 -7.03
CA VAL A 238 -3.67 16.71 -6.80
C VAL A 238 -2.99 17.28 -8.04
N THR A 239 -3.67 18.16 -8.76
CA THR A 239 -3.14 18.78 -9.98
C THR A 239 -2.24 19.96 -9.62
N GLY A 240 -1.20 20.18 -10.45
CA GLY A 240 -0.35 21.35 -10.29
C GLY A 240 -0.92 22.56 -11.01
N ALA A 241 -1.04 23.67 -10.28
CA ALA A 241 -1.36 24.97 -10.85
C ALA A 241 -0.07 25.69 -11.27
N ALA A 242 -0.10 26.39 -12.41
CA ALA A 242 0.91 27.39 -12.72
C ALA A 242 0.88 28.50 -11.65
N HIS A 243 2.03 29.13 -11.41
CA HIS A 243 2.03 30.39 -10.65
C HIS A 243 1.21 31.43 -11.43
N PRO A 244 0.31 32.18 -10.76
CA PRO A 244 -0.40 33.29 -11.38
C PRO A 244 0.57 34.38 -11.84
#